data_AF-R5X9V6-F1
#
_entry.id   AF-R5X9V6-F1
#
_cell.length_a   1.000
_cell.length_b   1.000
_cell.length_c   1.000
_cell.angle_alpha   90.00
_cell.angle_beta   90.00
_cell.angle_gamma   90.00
#
_symmetry.space_group_name_H-M   'P 1'
#
loop_
_entity.id
_entity.type
_entity.pdbx_description
1 polymer ?
#
loop_
_entity_poly.entity_id
_entity_poly.type
_entity_poly.pdbx_seq_one_letter_code
_entity_poly.pdbx_strand_id
1 'polypeptide(L)' 'MSLLIAYKTGNVGKEILWKQFDELGDDIIGIMLLGYCDLVATRKLLNPLEDNGVIKTYMEFILTNYFYRYKTDKEV' A
#
# COMPACT_ATOMS: atom_id res chain seq x y z
N MET A 1 -5.49 -10.04 -7.90
CA MET A 1 -5.89 -9.33 -9.15
C MET A 1 -6.86 -8.17 -8.91
N SER A 2 -7.55 -8.12 -7.76
CA SER A 2 -8.47 -7.06 -7.33
C SER A 2 -7.86 -5.65 -7.33
N LEU A 3 -6.69 -5.46 -6.72
CA LEU A 3 -6.02 -4.15 -6.62
C LEU A 3 -5.63 -3.56 -7.98
N LEU A 4 -5.16 -4.39 -8.92
CA LEU A 4 -4.83 -3.94 -10.28
C LEU A 4 -6.07 -3.51 -11.06
N ILE A 5 -7.19 -4.22 -10.87
CA ILE A 5 -8.48 -3.85 -11.47
C ILE A 5 -8.98 -2.54 -10.88
N ALA A 6 -8.94 -2.40 -9.54
CA ALA A 6 -9.29 -1.18 -8.82
C ALA A 6 -8.50 0.05 -9.29
N TYR A 7 -7.19 -0.11 -9.48
CA TYR A 7 -6.34 0.93 -10.05
C TYR A 7 -6.75 1.31 -11.48
N LYS A 8 -6.93 0.31 -12.35
CA LYS A 8 -7.31 0.55 -13.77
C LYS A 8 -8.68 1.21 -13.92
N THR A 9 -9.62 0.94 -13.01
CA THR A 9 -10.95 1.53 -13.03
C THR A 9 -11.05 2.82 -12.21
N GLY A 10 -9.95 3.26 -11.58
CA GLY A 10 -9.91 4.44 -10.70
C GLY A 10 -10.74 4.27 -9.42
N ASN A 11 -11.17 3.04 -9.11
CA ASN A 11 -12.02 2.75 -7.96
C ASN A 11 -11.17 2.16 -6.82
N VAL A 12 -10.50 3.03 -6.07
CA VAL A 12 -9.76 2.67 -4.85
C VAL A 12 -10.47 3.30 -3.64
N GLY A 13 -11.77 2.98 -3.50
CA GLY A 13 -12.57 3.42 -2.38
C GLY A 13 -12.25 2.69 -1.07
N LYS A 14 -12.79 3.21 0.05
CA LYS A 14 -12.72 2.62 1.39
C LYS A 14 -13.05 1.11 1.35
N GLU A 15 -14.18 0.71 0.80
CA GLU A 15 -14.61 -0.70 0.80
C GLU A 15 -13.60 -1.66 0.18
N ILE A 16 -12.99 -1.26 -0.95
CA ILE A 16 -11.99 -2.09 -1.64
C ILE A 16 -10.72 -2.17 -0.81
N LEU A 17 -10.27 -1.06 -0.23
CA LEU A 17 -9.07 -1.02 0.61
C LEU A 17 -9.25 -1.87 1.88
N TRP A 18 -10.39 -1.71 2.57
CA TRP A 18 -10.73 -2.49 3.76
C TRP A 18 -10.83 -3.99 3.45
N LYS A 19 -11.45 -4.37 2.32
CA LYS A 19 -11.50 -5.77 1.90
C LYS A 19 -10.11 -6.36 1.70
N GLN A 20 -9.16 -5.59 1.17
CA GLN A 20 -7.78 -6.07 1.02
C GLN A 20 -7.08 -6.19 2.37
N PHE A 21 -7.35 -5.28 3.31
CA PHE A 21 -6.86 -5.43 4.69
C PHE A 21 -7.50 -6.62 5.42
N ASP A 22 -8.76 -6.96 5.13
CA ASP A 22 -9.41 -8.18 5.65
C ASP A 22 -8.72 -9.44 5.14
N GLU A 23 -8.42 -9.49 3.83
CA GLU A 23 -7.78 -10.63 3.19
C GLU A 23 -6.32 -10.81 3.65
N LEU A 24 -5.60 -9.72 3.91
CA LEU A 24 -4.17 -9.72 4.22
C LEU A 24 -3.88 -9.70 5.72
N GLY A 25 -4.81 -9.24 6.56
CA GLY A 25 -4.63 -9.20 8.01
C GLY A 25 -3.37 -8.45 8.42
N ASP A 26 -2.57 -9.04 9.31
CA ASP A 26 -1.31 -8.45 9.80
C ASP A 26 -0.16 -8.55 8.76
N ASP A 27 -0.28 -9.41 7.74
CA ASP A 27 0.76 -9.60 6.72
C ASP A 27 0.89 -8.37 5.79
N ILE A 28 -0.10 -7.48 5.79
CA ILE A 28 -0.08 -6.24 5.01
C ILE A 28 1.18 -5.42 5.27
N ILE A 29 1.67 -5.38 6.51
CA ILE A 29 2.86 -4.61 6.88
C ILE A 29 4.07 -5.17 6.15
N GLY A 30 4.25 -6.49 6.20
CA GLY A 30 5.34 -7.18 5.52
C GLY A 30 5.28 -7.02 4.00
N ILE A 31 4.09 -7.16 3.42
CA ILE A 31 3.87 -7.01 1.97
C ILE A 31 4.18 -5.59 1.50
N MET A 32 3.74 -4.57 2.25
CA MET A 32 4.01 -3.17 1.92
C MET A 32 5.50 -2.84 2.00
N LEU A 33 6.20 -3.36 3.02
CA LEU A 33 7.65 -3.17 3.16
C LEU A 33 8.42 -3.86 2.03
N LEU A 34 8.09 -5.13 1.72
CA LEU A 34 8.71 -5.87 0.62
C LEU A 34 8.47 -5.18 -0.73
N GLY A 35 7.23 -4.79 -1.01
CA GLY A 35 6.88 -4.08 -2.24
C GLY A 35 7.57 -2.73 -2.37
N TYR A 36 7.75 -2.00 -1.27
CA TYR A 36 8.52 -0.75 -1.28
C TYR A 36 10.00 -0.99 -1.57
N CYS A 37 10.62 -1.97 -0.92
CA CYS A 37 12.01 -2.32 -1.18
C CYS A 37 12.23 -2.70 -2.65
N ASP A 38 11.32 -3.49 -3.22
CA ASP A 38 11.38 -3.90 -4.63
C ASP A 38 11.24 -2.71 -5.58
N LEU A 39 10.26 -1.82 -5.33
CA LEU A 39 10.08 -0.60 -6.11
C LEU A 39 11.31 0.32 -6.04
N VAL A 40 11.83 0.59 -4.84
CA VAL A 40 12.99 1.48 -4.67
C VAL A 40 14.24 0.87 -5.29
N ALA A 41 14.48 -0.44 -5.12
CA ALA A 41 15.61 -1.11 -5.76
C ALA A 41 15.52 -1.03 -7.29
N THR A 42 14.34 -1.32 -7.85
CA THR A 42 14.09 -1.26 -9.29
C THR A 42 14.24 0.16 -9.84
N ARG A 43 13.69 1.18 -9.15
CA ARG A 43 13.84 2.58 -9.57
C ARG A 43 15.29 3.03 -9.48
N LYS A 44 16.04 2.66 -8.43
CA LYS A 44 17.48 2.95 -8.34
C LYS A 44 18.29 2.33 -9.47
N LEU A 45 17.91 1.14 -9.94
CA LEU A 45 18.58 0.49 -11.08
C LEU A 45 18.26 1.20 -12.41
N LEU A 46 17.01 1.62 -12.61
CA LEU A 46 16.55 2.24 -13.86
C LEU A 46 16.86 3.73 -13.96
N ASN A 47 16.73 4.47 -12.85
CA ASN A 47 16.97 5.90 -12.75
C ASN A 47 17.53 6.26 -11.35
N PRO A 48 18.86 6.14 -11.14
CA PRO A 48 19.49 6.29 -9.83
C PRO A 48 19.30 7.65 -9.15
N LEU A 49 18.97 8.69 -9.91
CA LEU A 49 18.85 10.07 -9.43
C LEU A 49 17.41 10.47 -9.11
N GLU A 50 16.45 9.56 -9.29
CA GLU A 50 15.05 9.86 -9.00
C GLU A 50 14.77 9.98 -7.50
N ASP A 51 13.95 10.98 -7.14
CA ASP A 51 13.46 11.15 -5.79
C ASP A 51 12.44 10.05 -5.43
N ASN A 52 12.86 9.16 -4.53
CA ASN A 52 12.03 8.07 -4.02
C ASN A 52 11.04 8.53 -2.91
N GLY A 53 11.04 9.82 -2.56
CA GLY A 53 10.18 10.41 -1.54
C GLY A 53 8.69 10.21 -1.84
N VAL A 54 8.30 10.34 -3.11
CA VAL A 54 6.90 10.15 -3.54
C VAL A 54 6.40 8.73 -3.24
N ILE A 55 7.22 7.72 -3.53
CA ILE A 55 6.87 6.30 -3.28
C ILE A 55 6.72 6.06 -1.78
N LYS A 56 7.60 6.65 -0.98
CA LYS A 56 7.54 6.56 0.48
C LYS A 56 6.22 7.13 1.01
N THR A 57 5.79 8.29 0.53
CA THR A 57 4.52 8.91 0.96
C THR A 57 3.31 8.02 0.68
N TYR A 58 3.26 7.35 -0.47
CA TYR A 58 2.16 6.41 -0.76
C TYR A 58 2.16 5.19 0.17
N MET A 59 3.34 4.67 0.51
CA MET A 59 3.45 3.56 1.46
C MET A 59 3.02 3.97 2.87
N GLU A 60 3.48 5.13 3.34
CA GLU A 60 3.08 5.70 4.63
C GLU A 60 1.57 5.95 4.70
N PHE A 61 0.96 6.44 3.61
CA PHE A 61 -0.49 6.64 3.52
C PHE A 61 -1.26 5.33 3.72
N ILE A 62 -0.87 4.25 3.03
CA ILE A 62 -1.56 2.96 3.14
C ILE A 62 -1.43 2.39 4.56
N LEU A 63 -0.22 2.39 5.12
CA LEU A 63 0.02 1.89 6.48
C LEU A 63 -0.71 2.72 7.54
N THR A 64 -0.75 4.05 7.38
CA THR A 64 -1.51 4.93 8.29
C THR A 64 -3.01 4.60 8.25
N ASN A 65 -3.59 4.37 7.07
CA ASN A 65 -4.98 3.94 6.97
C ASN A 65 -5.18 2.56 7.62
N TYR A 66 -4.25 1.63 7.46
CA TYR A 66 -4.33 0.33 8.09
C TYR A 66 -4.32 0.43 9.63
N PHE A 67 -3.34 1.12 10.21
CA PHE A 67 -3.20 1.21 11.67
C PHE A 67 -4.28 2.06 12.33
N TYR A 68 -4.57 3.24 11.80
CA TYR A 68 -5.38 4.23 12.51
C TYR A 68 -6.85 4.26 12.10
N ARG A 69 -7.18 3.74 10.92
CA ARG A 69 -8.58 3.69 10.45
C ARG A 69 -9.11 2.28 10.45
N TYR A 70 -8.42 1.34 9.80
CA TYR A 70 -8.90 -0.03 9.68
C TYR A 70 -8.87 -0.78 11.02
N LYS A 71 -7.72 -0.84 11.71
CA LYS A 71 -7.63 -1.55 13.01
C LYS A 71 -8.53 -0.91 14.05
N THR A 72 -8.54 0.41 14.15
CA THR A 72 -9.45 1.15 15.05
C THR A 72 -10.92 0.85 14.77
N ASP A 73 -11.37 0.83 13.50
CA ASP A 73 -12.76 0.50 13.13
C ASP A 73 -13.13 -0.97 13.45
N LYS A 74 -12.14 -1.87 13.58
CA LYS A 74 -12.33 -3.32 13.82
C LYS A 74 -12.24 -3.74 15.29
N GLU A 75 -11.58 -2.94 16.12
CA GLU A 75 -11.44 -3.17 17.57
C GLU A 75 -12.59 -2.54 18.38
N VAL A 76 -13.49 -1.79 17.73
CA VAL A 76 -14.76 -1.27 18.27
C VAL A 76 -15.89 -2.24 17.95
#